data_AF-A0A6C0JU74-F1
#
_entry.id   AF-A0A6C0JU74-F1
#
_cell.length_a   1.000
_cell.length_b   1.000
_cell.length_c   1.000
_cell.angle_alpha   90.00
_cell.angle_beta   90.00
_cell.angle_gamma   90.00
#
_symmetry.space_group_name_H-M   'P 1'
#
loop_
_entity.id
_entity.type
_entity.pdbx_description
1 polymer ?
#
loop_
_entity_poly.entity_id
_entity_poly.type
_entity_poly.pdbx_seq_one_letter_code
_entity_poly.pdbx_strand_id
1 'polypeptide(L)'
;MPKRLYPIFRDAAEYTLIPYWKNVFTACADGKLPKQMTISKGTIYINKGSKCFKYEMPSQPEQVFERCKMIFETVLDMKADQEKQQTQDDYNKYQENSLINLDKEINTIKDVRKKEDKLKLIDEYVLSVGEKEDMSLPQKQRLKYAILTGLDLKILRDIEFDDSKITTINGLLVKKGKKGFVIRLTR
;
A
#
# COMPACT_ATOMS: atom_id res chain seq x y z
N MET A 1 -16.79 18.10 19.45
CA MET A 1 -16.65 16.92 18.56
C MET A 1 -17.42 15.77 19.18
N PRO A 2 -18.11 14.91 18.40
CA PRO A 2 -18.79 13.75 18.95
C PRO A 2 -17.79 12.78 19.58
N LYS A 3 -18.19 12.17 20.70
CA LYS A 3 -17.38 11.19 21.44
C LYS A 3 -17.26 9.90 20.61
N ARG A 4 -16.04 9.56 20.20
CA ARG A 4 -15.77 8.34 19.41
C ARG A 4 -15.84 7.10 20.29
N LEU A 5 -16.45 6.04 19.78
CA LEU A 5 -16.59 4.78 20.52
C LEU A 5 -15.34 3.89 20.41
N TYR A 6 -14.66 3.88 19.25
CA TYR A 6 -13.52 2.99 19.02
C TYR A 6 -12.35 3.74 18.36
N PRO A 7 -11.58 4.54 19.12
CA PRO A 7 -10.54 5.43 18.57
C PRO A 7 -9.49 4.72 17.71
N ILE A 8 -9.12 3.48 18.06
CA ILE A 8 -8.08 2.71 17.37
C ILE A 8 -8.39 2.45 15.88
N PHE A 9 -9.67 2.40 15.49
CA PHE A 9 -10.04 2.26 14.08
C PHE A 9 -9.72 3.51 13.26
N ARG A 10 -9.66 4.69 13.90
CA ARG A 10 -9.26 5.92 13.20
C ARG A 10 -7.79 5.82 12.80
N ASP A 11 -6.94 5.39 13.72
CA ASP A 11 -5.52 5.23 13.46
C ASP A 11 -5.27 4.12 12.43
N ALA A 12 -6.05 3.03 12.52
CA ALA A 12 -6.03 1.95 11.54
C ALA A 12 -6.43 2.41 10.13
N ALA A 13 -7.30 3.43 9.98
CA ALA A 13 -7.69 3.97 8.68
C ALA A 13 -6.52 4.61 7.90
N GLU A 14 -5.45 5.01 8.58
CA GLU A 14 -4.26 5.59 7.94
C GLU A 14 -3.35 4.53 7.28
N TYR A 15 -3.63 3.23 7.50
CA TYR A 15 -2.89 2.12 6.90
C TYR A 15 -3.43 1.69 5.54
N THR A 16 -4.35 2.46 4.97
CA THR A 16 -4.87 2.26 3.61
C THR A 16 -5.01 3.57 2.88
N LEU A 17 -4.82 3.55 1.56
CA LEU A 17 -5.16 4.68 0.69
C LEU A 17 -6.50 4.49 0.00
N ILE A 18 -7.10 3.30 0.11
CA ILE A 18 -8.34 2.95 -0.55
C ILE A 18 -9.48 3.69 0.15
N PRO A 19 -10.21 4.60 -0.54
CA PRO A 19 -11.25 5.41 0.08
C PRO A 19 -12.35 4.58 0.74
N TYR A 20 -12.71 3.44 0.14
CA TYR A 20 -13.66 2.49 0.71
C TYR A 20 -13.23 2.04 2.11
N TRP A 21 -12.01 1.51 2.25
CA TRP A 21 -11.51 1.03 3.53
C TRP A 21 -11.30 2.18 4.52
N LYS A 22 -10.82 3.35 4.08
CA LYS A 22 -10.77 4.55 4.95
C LYS A 22 -12.14 4.90 5.53
N ASN A 23 -13.19 4.83 4.71
CA ASN A 23 -14.56 5.14 5.12
C ASN A 23 -15.10 4.06 6.08
N VAL A 24 -14.88 2.78 5.80
CA VAL A 24 -15.28 1.67 6.69
C VAL A 24 -14.63 1.82 8.06
N PHE A 25 -13.31 2.03 8.13
CA PHE A 25 -12.60 2.18 9.38
C PHE A 25 -12.96 3.48 10.13
N THR A 26 -13.16 4.58 9.41
CA THR A 26 -13.66 5.83 10.03
C THR A 26 -15.06 5.65 10.61
N ALA A 27 -15.97 4.97 9.90
CA ALA A 27 -17.30 4.65 10.39
C ALA A 27 -17.26 3.76 11.64
N CYS A 28 -16.37 2.75 11.65
CA CYS A 28 -16.12 1.92 12.82
C CYS A 28 -15.66 2.76 14.01
N ALA A 29 -14.77 3.74 13.81
CA ALA A 29 -14.31 4.62 14.89
C ALA A 29 -15.45 5.42 15.54
N ASP A 30 -16.45 5.80 14.74
CA ASP A 30 -17.67 6.48 15.18
C ASP A 30 -18.73 5.54 15.76
N GLY A 31 -18.44 4.24 15.86
CA GLY A 31 -19.34 3.23 16.41
C GLY A 31 -20.29 2.59 15.39
N LYS A 32 -20.18 2.95 14.11
CA LYS A 32 -20.95 2.35 13.02
C LYS A 32 -20.23 1.08 12.53
N LEU A 33 -20.41 0.00 13.29
CA LEU A 33 -19.83 -1.30 12.94
C LEU A 33 -20.63 -1.97 11.80
N PRO A 34 -19.97 -2.80 10.98
CA PRO A 34 -20.66 -3.66 10.01
C PRO A 34 -21.77 -4.50 10.65
N LYS A 35 -22.79 -4.82 9.85
CA LYS A 35 -23.85 -5.74 10.28
C LYS A 35 -23.21 -7.04 10.78
N GLN A 36 -23.76 -7.60 11.85
CA GLN A 36 -23.29 -8.83 12.50
C GLN A 36 -21.99 -8.70 13.31
N MET A 37 -21.33 -7.54 13.29
CA MET A 37 -20.15 -7.28 14.12
C MET A 37 -20.52 -6.55 15.40
N THR A 38 -19.98 -7.01 16.52
CA THR A 38 -19.99 -6.26 17.79
C THR A 38 -18.60 -6.30 18.42
N ILE A 39 -18.30 -5.30 19.25
CA ILE A 39 -17.03 -5.21 19.97
C ILE A 39 -17.35 -5.08 21.45
N SER A 40 -16.75 -5.94 22.27
CA SER A 40 -16.90 -5.89 23.72
C SER A 40 -15.61 -6.31 24.39
N LYS A 41 -15.13 -5.49 25.34
CA LYS A 41 -13.93 -5.75 26.16
C LYS A 41 -12.70 -6.17 25.32
N GLY A 42 -12.42 -5.47 24.23
CA GLY A 42 -11.28 -5.76 23.36
C GLY A 42 -11.43 -7.03 22.50
N THR A 43 -12.63 -7.61 22.43
CA THR A 43 -12.92 -8.77 21.57
C THR A 43 -13.92 -8.37 20.48
N ILE A 44 -13.64 -8.76 19.25
CA ILE A 44 -14.52 -8.66 18.09
C ILE A 44 -15.36 -9.93 18.01
N TYR A 45 -16.68 -9.77 17.92
CA TYR A 45 -17.63 -10.84 17.72
C TYR A 45 -18.29 -10.69 16.35
N ILE A 46 -18.37 -11.78 15.59
CA ILE A 46 -19.05 -11.82 14.29
C ILE A 46 -20.11 -12.92 14.34
N ASN A 47 -21.39 -12.54 14.21
CA ASN A 47 -22.52 -13.47 14.26
C ASN A 47 -23.07 -13.73 12.85
N LYS A 48 -22.62 -14.82 12.21
CA LYS A 48 -23.04 -15.20 10.85
C LYS A 48 -23.96 -16.42 10.92
N GLY A 49 -25.27 -16.17 10.85
CA GLY A 49 -26.29 -17.20 11.03
C GLY A 49 -26.23 -17.80 12.44
N SER A 50 -26.03 -19.11 12.54
CA SER A 50 -25.88 -19.82 13.83
C SER A 50 -24.46 -19.82 14.39
N LYS A 51 -23.46 -19.31 13.64
CA LYS A 51 -22.05 -19.33 14.06
C LYS A 51 -21.63 -17.98 14.64
N CYS A 52 -20.92 -18.03 15.77
CA CYS A 52 -20.28 -16.87 16.41
C CYS A 52 -18.76 -17.03 16.32
N PHE A 53 -18.11 -16.15 15.56
CA PHE A 53 -16.66 -16.07 15.49
C PHE A 53 -16.16 -15.02 16.47
N LYS A 54 -15.04 -15.31 17.14
CA LYS A 54 -14.42 -14.43 18.13
C LYS A 54 -12.98 -14.15 17.72
N TYR A 55 -12.60 -12.88 17.75
CA TYR A 55 -11.24 -12.43 17.46
C TYR A 55 -10.80 -11.44 18.52
N GLU A 56 -9.56 -11.57 18.99
CA GLU A 56 -8.96 -10.58 19.86
C GLU A 56 -8.63 -9.31 19.05
N MET A 57 -8.91 -8.14 19.62
CA MET A 57 -8.53 -6.86 19.03
C MET A 57 -7.05 -6.60 19.30
N PRO A 58 -6.21 -6.44 18.27
CA PRO A 58 -4.82 -6.05 18.47
C PRO A 58 -4.70 -4.67 19.13
N SER A 59 -3.57 -4.42 19.81
CA SER A 59 -3.28 -3.13 20.43
C SER A 59 -2.66 -2.11 19.46
N GLN A 60 -2.08 -2.59 18.36
CA GLN A 60 -1.40 -1.75 17.37
C GLN A 60 -2.33 -1.42 16.18
N PRO A 61 -2.45 -0.14 15.76
CA PRO A 61 -3.32 0.28 14.66
C PRO A 61 -3.10 -0.48 13.34
N GLU A 62 -1.84 -0.77 12.99
CA GLU A 62 -1.49 -1.57 11.81
C GLU A 62 -2.12 -2.96 11.86
N GLN A 63 -1.96 -3.64 12.99
CA GLN A 63 -2.49 -4.99 13.20
C GLN A 63 -4.02 -4.98 13.26
N VAL A 64 -4.62 -3.92 13.83
CA VAL A 64 -6.08 -3.72 13.79
C VAL A 64 -6.55 -3.59 12.35
N PHE A 65 -5.85 -2.82 11.52
CA PHE A 65 -6.17 -2.70 10.10
C PHE A 65 -6.11 -4.06 9.40
N GLU A 66 -5.00 -4.78 9.49
CA GLU A 66 -4.82 -6.08 8.84
C GLU A 66 -5.86 -7.10 9.32
N ARG A 67 -6.05 -7.22 10.64
CA ARG A 67 -6.99 -8.17 11.24
C ARG A 67 -8.42 -7.85 10.85
N CYS A 68 -8.83 -6.60 10.97
CA CYS A 68 -10.21 -6.22 10.68
C CYS A 68 -10.49 -6.28 9.18
N LYS A 69 -9.54 -5.87 8.31
CA LYS A 69 -9.68 -6.02 6.85
C LYS A 69 -9.88 -7.47 6.46
N MET A 70 -9.07 -8.38 7.01
CA MET A 70 -9.24 -9.82 6.79
C MET A 70 -10.63 -10.30 7.24
N ILE A 71 -11.10 -9.89 8.42
CA ILE A 71 -12.44 -10.25 8.92
C ILE A 71 -13.54 -9.71 8.00
N PHE A 72 -13.41 -8.45 7.57
CA PHE A 72 -14.36 -7.79 6.68
C PHE A 72 -14.45 -8.53 5.34
N GLU A 73 -13.31 -8.87 4.74
CA GLU A 73 -13.25 -9.54 3.44
C GLU A 73 -13.70 -11.00 3.50
N THR A 74 -13.19 -11.76 4.47
CA THR A 74 -13.36 -13.22 4.50
C THR A 74 -14.62 -13.65 5.25
N VAL A 75 -14.98 -12.97 6.33
CA VAL A 75 -16.09 -13.38 7.20
C VAL A 75 -17.35 -12.60 6.83
N LEU A 76 -17.25 -11.29 6.65
CA LEU A 76 -18.39 -10.42 6.33
C LEU A 76 -18.64 -10.26 4.82
N ASP A 77 -17.77 -10.79 3.97
CA ASP A 77 -17.84 -10.66 2.50
C ASP A 77 -17.94 -9.19 2.03
N MET A 78 -17.35 -8.28 2.80
CA MET A 78 -17.19 -6.88 2.44
C MET A 78 -15.99 -6.76 1.51
N LYS A 79 -16.24 -6.30 0.30
CA LYS A 79 -15.20 -6.06 -0.70
C LYS A 79 -15.32 -4.62 -1.16
N ALA A 80 -14.20 -3.99 -1.48
CA ALA A 80 -14.28 -2.74 -2.21
C ALA A 80 -14.82 -3.07 -3.61
N ASP A 81 -15.87 -2.41 -4.09
CA ASP A 81 -16.40 -2.66 -5.44
C ASP A 81 -15.33 -2.47 -6.54
N GLN A 82 -14.23 -1.77 -6.23
CA GLN A 82 -13.05 -1.59 -7.09
C GLN A 82 -12.09 -2.81 -7.13
N GLU A 83 -12.26 -3.82 -6.26
CA GLU A 83 -11.38 -5.00 -6.20
C GLU A 83 -11.82 -6.14 -7.14
N LYS A 84 -12.93 -6.01 -7.87
CA LYS A 84 -13.36 -7.04 -8.84
C LYS A 84 -12.57 -7.03 -10.15
N GLN A 85 -11.71 -6.04 -10.40
CA GLN A 85 -11.07 -5.87 -11.72
C GLN A 85 -9.59 -5.45 -11.73
N GLN A 86 -8.94 -5.08 -10.62
CA GLN A 86 -7.74 -4.22 -10.76
C GLN A 86 -6.52 -4.43 -9.86
N THR A 87 -6.47 -5.43 -8.97
CA THR A 87 -5.32 -5.51 -8.02
C THR A 87 -4.51 -6.79 -8.11
N GLN A 88 -5.13 -7.96 -8.27
CA GLN A 88 -4.39 -9.23 -8.36
C GLN A 88 -4.07 -9.61 -9.81
N ASP A 89 -5.07 -9.51 -10.69
CA ASP A 89 -4.87 -9.76 -12.11
C ASP A 89 -4.00 -8.68 -12.73
N ASP A 90 -4.14 -7.40 -12.34
CA ASP A 90 -3.21 -6.37 -12.80
C ASP A 90 -1.81 -6.61 -12.24
N TYR A 91 -1.60 -6.97 -10.97
CA TYR A 91 -0.25 -7.27 -10.48
C TYR A 91 0.39 -8.46 -11.20
N ASN A 92 -0.34 -9.56 -11.40
CA ASN A 92 0.16 -10.75 -12.10
C ASN A 92 0.35 -10.48 -13.61
N LYS A 93 -0.55 -9.72 -14.23
CA LYS A 93 -0.46 -9.29 -15.64
C LYS A 93 0.59 -8.19 -15.83
N TYR A 94 0.89 -7.38 -14.82
CA TYR A 94 2.04 -6.47 -14.80
C TYR A 94 3.34 -7.25 -14.62
N GLN A 95 3.39 -8.33 -13.83
CA GLN A 95 4.55 -9.20 -13.76
C GLN A 95 4.80 -9.92 -15.11
N GLU A 96 3.76 -10.46 -15.74
CA GLU A 96 3.88 -11.08 -17.07
C GLU A 96 4.19 -10.06 -18.20
N ASN A 97 3.74 -8.80 -18.08
CA ASN A 97 4.03 -7.72 -19.04
C ASN A 97 5.19 -6.79 -18.62
N SER A 98 5.94 -7.14 -17.56
CA SER A 98 7.07 -6.33 -17.06
C SER A 98 8.33 -6.48 -17.91
N LEU A 99 8.32 -7.34 -18.93
CA LEU A 99 9.26 -7.26 -20.02
C LEU A 99 8.93 -6.03 -20.86
N ILE A 100 9.54 -4.91 -20.47
CA ILE A 100 9.50 -3.72 -21.29
C ILE A 100 10.29 -4.04 -22.58
N ASN A 101 9.59 -4.42 -23.64
CA ASN A 101 10.13 -4.40 -25.00
C ASN A 101 10.26 -2.94 -25.43
N LEU A 102 11.33 -2.28 -24.99
CA LEU A 102 11.73 -1.00 -25.53
C LEU A 102 12.53 -1.25 -26.80
N ASP A 103 12.01 -0.79 -27.93
CA ASP A 103 12.71 -0.81 -29.21
C ASP A 103 13.98 0.08 -29.23
N LYS A 104 14.28 0.77 -28.12
CA LYS A 104 15.41 1.70 -27.98
C LYS A 104 16.03 1.63 -26.59
N GLU A 105 17.35 1.59 -26.56
CA GLU A 105 18.17 1.68 -25.36
C GLU A 105 17.88 3.00 -24.61
N ILE A 106 17.41 2.90 -23.37
CA ILE A 106 17.16 4.07 -22.52
C ILE A 106 18.40 4.34 -21.68
N ASN A 107 19.03 5.48 -21.94
CA ASN A 107 20.16 5.97 -21.16
C ASN A 107 19.76 7.05 -20.15
N THR A 108 18.62 7.72 -20.35
CA THR A 108 18.10 8.71 -19.39
C THR A 108 16.58 8.66 -19.25
N ILE A 109 16.06 9.02 -18.07
CA ILE A 109 14.60 9.08 -17.85
C ILE A 109 13.89 10.17 -18.68
N LYS A 110 14.65 11.10 -19.27
CA LYS A 110 14.13 12.13 -20.17
C LYS A 110 13.78 11.56 -21.54
N ASP A 111 14.43 10.47 -21.95
CA ASP A 111 14.19 9.81 -23.24
C ASP A 111 12.84 9.10 -23.28
N VAL A 112 12.29 8.78 -22.10
CA VAL A 112 10.97 8.17 -21.94
C VAL A 112 9.89 9.23 -22.11
N ARG A 113 9.21 9.24 -23.26
CA ARG A 113 8.18 10.25 -23.56
C ARG A 113 6.82 9.93 -22.94
N LYS A 114 6.46 8.64 -22.86
CA LYS A 114 5.17 8.21 -22.32
C LYS A 114 5.23 8.16 -20.80
N LYS A 115 4.22 8.75 -20.15
CA LYS A 115 4.07 8.72 -18.69
C LYS A 115 3.93 7.29 -18.16
N GLU A 116 3.23 6.44 -18.90
CA GLU A 116 3.02 5.03 -18.56
C GLU A 116 4.34 4.24 -18.53
N ASP A 117 5.22 4.44 -19.51
CA ASP A 117 6.51 3.76 -19.56
C ASP A 117 7.44 4.21 -18.42
N LYS A 118 7.39 5.50 -18.03
CA LYS A 118 8.11 5.97 -16.83
C LYS A 118 7.61 5.29 -15.56
N LEU A 119 6.29 5.16 -15.42
CA LEU A 119 5.70 4.50 -14.27
C LEU A 119 6.13 3.04 -14.18
N LYS A 120 6.19 2.33 -15.32
CA LYS A 120 6.67 0.95 -15.39
C LYS A 120 8.13 0.81 -14.96
N LEU A 121 9.01 1.68 -15.45
CA LEU A 121 10.44 1.66 -15.05
C LEU A 121 10.61 1.92 -13.54
N ILE A 122 9.82 2.84 -12.99
CA ILE A 122 9.82 3.12 -11.55
C ILE A 122 9.27 1.92 -10.77
N ASP A 123 8.23 1.26 -11.26
CA ASP A 123 7.65 0.07 -10.64
C ASP A 123 8.66 -1.09 -10.61
N GLU A 124 9.35 -1.34 -11.71
CA GLU A 124 10.42 -2.35 -11.77
C GLU A 124 11.54 -2.04 -10.78
N TYR A 125 11.96 -0.78 -10.69
CA TYR A 125 12.95 -0.35 -9.70
C TYR A 125 12.47 -0.60 -8.27
N VAL A 126 11.24 -0.17 -7.94
CA VAL A 126 10.65 -0.33 -6.61
C VAL A 126 10.51 -1.80 -6.24
N LEU A 127 10.15 -2.66 -7.19
CA LEU A 127 10.07 -4.09 -6.99
C LEU A 127 11.45 -4.67 -6.70
N SER A 128 12.45 -4.36 -7.52
CA SER A 128 13.82 -4.89 -7.37
C SER A 128 14.46 -4.45 -6.04
N VAL A 129 14.32 -3.18 -5.65
CA VAL A 129 14.80 -2.67 -4.36
C VAL A 129 13.99 -3.27 -3.21
N GLY A 130 12.66 -3.37 -3.38
CA GLY A 130 11.78 -3.93 -2.38
C GLY A 130 12.02 -5.42 -2.12
N GLU A 131 12.47 -6.18 -3.11
CA GLU A 131 12.91 -7.57 -2.95
C GLU A 131 14.28 -7.65 -2.28
N LYS A 132 15.25 -6.84 -2.72
CA LYS A 132 16.59 -6.78 -2.11
C LYS A 132 16.56 -6.43 -0.62
N GLU A 133 15.65 -5.55 -0.23
CA GLU A 133 15.54 -5.05 1.14
C GLU A 133 14.48 -5.77 2.00
N ASP A 134 13.76 -6.74 1.44
CA ASP A 134 12.64 -7.44 2.09
C ASP A 134 11.55 -6.47 2.60
N MET A 135 11.08 -5.60 1.70
CA MET A 135 10.06 -4.60 1.99
C MET A 135 8.65 -5.19 1.90
N SER A 136 7.78 -4.80 2.84
CA SER A 136 6.34 -5.05 2.75
C SER A 136 5.70 -4.22 1.64
N LEU A 137 4.53 -4.64 1.15
CA LEU A 137 3.80 -3.93 0.10
C LEU A 137 3.55 -2.44 0.43
N PRO A 138 3.14 -2.04 1.66
CA PRO A 138 3.03 -0.63 2.04
C PRO A 138 4.36 0.14 1.94
N GLN A 139 5.50 -0.51 2.21
CA GLN A 139 6.82 0.10 2.12
C GLN A 139 7.24 0.32 0.66
N LYS A 140 6.99 -0.68 -0.21
CA LYS A 140 7.19 -0.55 -1.66
C LYS A 140 6.32 0.58 -2.24
N GLN A 141 5.06 0.70 -1.81
CA GLN A 141 4.19 1.82 -2.22
C GLN A 141 4.73 3.17 -1.75
N ARG A 142 5.17 3.29 -0.48
CA ARG A 142 5.79 4.52 0.02
C ARG A 142 7.04 4.90 -0.78
N LEU A 143 7.84 3.92 -1.18
CA LEU A 143 9.01 4.12 -2.02
C LEU A 143 8.61 4.68 -3.40
N LYS A 144 7.63 4.05 -4.06
CA LYS A 144 7.07 4.53 -5.34
C LYS A 144 6.61 5.99 -5.22
N TYR A 145 5.82 6.32 -4.20
CA TYR A 145 5.34 7.69 -4.00
C TYR A 145 6.48 8.68 -3.75
N ALA A 146 7.48 8.31 -2.97
CA ALA A 146 8.65 9.16 -2.72
C ALA A 146 9.43 9.43 -4.02
N ILE A 147 9.61 8.43 -4.88
CA ILE A 147 10.27 8.58 -6.18
C ILE A 147 9.48 9.52 -7.09
N LEU A 148 8.16 9.29 -7.24
CA LEU A 148 7.31 10.13 -8.07
C LEU A 148 7.29 11.58 -7.57
N THR A 149 7.14 11.78 -6.26
CA THR A 149 7.16 13.12 -5.65
C THR A 149 8.52 13.79 -5.83
N GLY A 150 9.61 13.04 -5.67
CA GLY A 150 10.97 13.55 -5.84
C GLY A 150 11.27 13.95 -7.28
N LEU A 151 10.73 13.23 -8.27
CA LEU A 151 10.80 13.59 -9.68
C LEU A 151 9.98 14.84 -10.01
N ASP A 152 8.73 14.90 -9.53
CA ASP A 152 7.84 16.05 -9.75
C ASP A 152 8.42 17.34 -9.13
N LEU A 153 9.00 17.22 -7.94
CA LEU A 153 9.68 18.33 -7.25
C LEU A 153 11.08 18.63 -7.80
N LYS A 154 11.56 17.89 -8.81
CA LYS A 154 12.91 18.00 -9.38
C LYS A 154 14.02 17.92 -8.33
N ILE A 155 13.79 17.13 -7.27
CA ILE A 155 14.79 16.78 -6.25
C ILE A 155 15.63 15.62 -6.78
N LEU A 156 14.96 14.61 -7.35
CA LEU A 156 15.61 13.50 -8.04
C LEU A 156 15.87 13.93 -9.48
N ARG A 157 17.13 14.08 -9.85
CA ARG A 157 17.53 14.59 -11.17
C ARG A 157 18.30 13.58 -12.00
N ASP A 158 19.10 12.75 -11.33
CA ASP A 158 19.98 11.80 -11.99
C ASP A 158 19.50 10.39 -11.66
N ILE A 159 19.09 9.68 -12.71
CA ILE A 159 18.67 8.28 -12.63
C ILE A 159 19.60 7.53 -13.56
N GLU A 160 20.33 6.59 -12.99
CA GLU A 160 21.26 5.73 -13.69
C GLU A 160 20.51 4.53 -14.26
N PHE A 161 20.87 4.18 -15.49
CA PHE A 161 20.32 3.05 -16.22
C PHE A 161 21.42 2.05 -16.53
N ASP A 162 21.09 0.76 -16.46
CA ASP A 162 21.90 -0.36 -16.94
C ASP A 162 20.96 -1.31 -17.68
N ASP A 163 21.26 -1.66 -18.93
CA ASP A 163 20.39 -2.45 -19.82
C ASP A 163 18.92 -1.95 -19.84
N SER A 164 18.72 -0.63 -19.96
CA SER A 164 17.41 0.04 -19.92
C SER A 164 16.60 -0.14 -18.63
N LYS A 165 17.25 -0.62 -17.55
CA LYS A 165 16.67 -0.73 -16.21
C LYS A 165 17.25 0.33 -15.29
N ILE A 166 16.42 0.89 -14.42
CA ILE A 166 16.91 1.82 -13.41
C ILE A 166 17.73 1.04 -12.38
N THR A 167 18.98 1.41 -12.18
CA THR A 167 19.87 0.80 -11.17
C THR A 167 20.01 1.68 -9.95
N THR A 168 20.10 2.99 -10.15
CA THR A 168 20.30 3.98 -9.09
C THR A 168 19.43 5.20 -9.33
N ILE A 169 18.81 5.70 -8.26
CA ILE A 169 18.14 7.00 -8.27
C ILE A 169 18.93 7.92 -7.33
N ASN A 170 19.72 8.83 -7.89
CA ASN A 170 20.52 9.77 -7.10
C ASN A 170 19.59 10.75 -6.37
N GLY A 171 19.88 10.94 -5.10
CA GLY A 171 19.00 11.69 -4.19
C GLY A 171 17.95 10.83 -3.49
N LEU A 172 17.91 9.50 -3.71
CA LEU A 172 17.04 8.58 -2.96
C LEU A 172 17.86 7.77 -1.96
N LEU A 173 17.64 8.00 -0.66
CA LEU A 173 18.20 7.20 0.41
C LEU A 173 17.13 6.30 1.00
N VAL A 174 17.31 4.99 0.84
CA VAL A 174 16.54 3.96 1.51
C VAL A 174 17.42 3.37 2.60
N LYS A 175 16.99 3.46 3.86
CA LYS A 175 17.68 2.82 4.99
C LYS A 175 16.72 2.04 5.86
N LYS A 176 17.09 0.81 6.20
CA LYS A 176 16.43 0.00 7.21
C LYS A 176 16.82 0.52 8.60
N GLY A 177 15.87 1.13 9.30
CA GLY A 177 16.05 1.63 10.66
C GLY A 177 15.42 0.71 11.72
N LYS A 178 15.74 0.96 13.00
CA LYS A 178 15.19 0.19 14.14
C LYS A 178 13.66 0.24 14.28
N LYS A 179 12.98 1.20 13.63
CA LYS A 179 11.51 1.37 13.64
C LYS A 179 10.87 1.20 12.26
N GLY A 180 11.59 0.60 11.31
CA GLY A 180 11.15 0.43 9.92
C GLY A 180 12.01 1.19 8.91
N PHE A 181 11.55 1.25 7.66
CA PHE A 181 12.29 1.89 6.58
C PHE A 181 12.15 3.41 6.62
N VAL A 182 13.30 4.07 6.47
CA VAL A 182 13.40 5.52 6.29
C VAL A 182 13.72 5.77 4.83
N ILE A 183 12.79 6.42 4.13
CA ILE A 183 12.99 6.93 2.78
C ILE A 183 13.27 8.43 2.90
N ARG A 184 14.42 8.87 2.42
CA ARG A 184 14.81 10.28 2.39
C ARG A 184 15.14 10.70 0.98
N LEU A 185 14.64 11.87 0.61
CA LEU A 185 15.03 12.56 -0.60
C LEU A 185 16.13 13.56 -0.25
N THR A 186 17.31 13.41 -0.83
CA THR A 186 18.45 14.32 -0.67
C THR A 186 18.67 15.10 -1.96
N ARG A 187 19.08 16.37 -1.83
CA ARG A 187 19.47 17.23 -2.94
C ARG A 187 20.94 17.05 -3.27
#